data_AF-A0A1E4FAQ6-F1
#
_entry.id   AF-A0A1E4FAQ6-F1
#
_cell.length_a   1.000
_cell.length_b   1.000
_cell.length_c   1.000
_cell.angle_alpha   90.00
_cell.angle_beta   90.00
_cell.angle_gamma   90.00
#
_symmetry.space_group_name_H-M   'P 1'
#
loop_
_entity.id
_entity.type
_entity.pdbx_description
1 polymer ?
#
loop_
_entity_poly.entity_id
_entity_poly.type
_entity_poly.pdbx_seq_one_letter_code
_entity_poly.pdbx_strand_id
1 'polypeptide(L)'
;MRRFFRLFIMAGALGAMIAPAMASPEGVWELETRDTRFQLELCGDGTQVCGQLVWLSDDEYNKQYQPYLNTPMADRLRPDGANRWKGEMQLFGHKLAGTLTQRSQDHMTLQGCAFLVVCKTYEMYRK
;
A
#
# COMPACT_ATOMS: atom_id res chain seq x y z
N MET A 1 4.67 -30.93 -64.66
CA MET A 1 4.40 -29.48 -64.51
C MET A 1 2.90 -29.37 -64.17
N ARG A 2 2.43 -28.94 -63.01
CA ARG A 2 2.62 -27.67 -62.30
C ARG A 2 2.33 -27.91 -60.81
N ARG A 3 3.20 -27.37 -59.97
CA ARG A 3 3.08 -27.30 -58.51
C ARG A 3 1.93 -26.34 -58.17
N PHE A 4 0.89 -26.80 -57.47
CA PHE A 4 -0.06 -25.91 -56.79
C PHE A 4 0.23 -25.99 -55.29
N PHE A 5 1.06 -25.04 -54.85
CA PHE A 5 1.48 -24.88 -53.46
C PHE A 5 0.31 -24.26 -52.69
N ARG A 6 -0.30 -25.02 -51.77
CA ARG A 6 -1.30 -24.51 -50.82
C ARG A 6 -0.57 -23.61 -49.82
N LEU A 7 -0.66 -22.29 -49.98
CA LEU A 7 -0.28 -21.35 -48.91
C LEU A 7 -1.45 -21.24 -47.92
N PHE A 8 -1.34 -21.94 -46.80
CA PHE A 8 -2.08 -21.60 -45.59
C PHE A 8 -1.32 -20.46 -44.89
N ILE A 9 -1.86 -19.24 -44.95
CA ILE A 9 -1.38 -18.12 -44.14
C ILE A 9 -1.98 -18.29 -42.74
N MET A 10 -1.22 -18.87 -41.82
CA MET A 10 -1.50 -18.81 -40.39
C MET A 10 -1.13 -17.40 -39.90
N ALA A 11 -2.12 -16.54 -39.74
CA ALA A 11 -1.98 -15.27 -39.05
C ALA A 11 -1.86 -15.55 -37.55
N GLY A 12 -0.63 -15.60 -37.03
CA GLY A 12 -0.36 -15.71 -35.59
C GLY A 12 -0.71 -14.40 -34.89
N ALA A 13 -1.82 -14.38 -34.14
CA ALA A 13 -2.15 -13.31 -33.23
C ALA A 13 -1.16 -13.30 -32.05
N LEU A 14 -0.23 -12.35 -32.05
CA LEU A 14 0.61 -12.01 -30.90
C LEU A 14 -0.27 -11.31 -29.85
N GLY A 15 -0.87 -12.09 -28.96
CA GLY A 15 -1.50 -11.57 -27.75
C GLY A 15 -0.44 -11.08 -26.78
N ALA A 16 -0.26 -9.76 -26.67
CA ALA A 16 0.50 -9.16 -25.59
C ALA A 16 -0.19 -9.49 -24.26
N MET A 17 0.41 -10.38 -23.47
CA MET A 17 -0.03 -10.65 -22.10
C MET A 17 0.27 -9.40 -21.26
N ILE A 18 -0.75 -8.58 -21.04
CA ILE A 18 -0.69 -7.51 -20.04
C ILE A 18 -0.74 -8.23 -18.68
N ALA A 19 0.43 -8.49 -18.09
CA ALA A 19 0.48 -8.95 -16.71
C ALA A 19 -0.14 -7.85 -15.84
N PRO A 20 -1.08 -8.18 -14.93
CA PRO A 20 -1.60 -7.18 -14.00
C PRO A 20 -0.40 -6.65 -13.20
N ALA A 21 -0.12 -5.36 -13.33
CA ALA A 21 0.86 -4.71 -12.48
C ALA A 21 0.43 -4.94 -11.04
N MET A 22 1.26 -5.65 -10.25
CA MET A 22 1.01 -5.72 -8.81
C MET A 22 1.04 -4.29 -8.29
N ALA A 23 -0.03 -3.87 -7.62
CA ALA A 23 -0.11 -2.52 -7.11
C ALA A 23 0.99 -2.35 -6.03
N SER A 24 1.96 -1.48 -6.28
CA SER A 24 3.03 -1.18 -5.31
C SER A 24 2.44 -0.41 -4.11
N PRO A 25 2.85 -0.73 -2.87
CA PRO A 25 2.44 0.02 -1.68
C PRO A 25 3.10 1.40 -1.60
N GLU A 26 4.16 1.64 -2.36
CA GLU A 26 4.94 2.88 -2.32
C GLU A 26 4.10 4.09 -2.73
N GLY A 27 4.21 5.19 -2.00
CA GLY A 27 3.52 6.45 -2.29
C GLY A 27 2.96 7.15 -1.06
N VAL A 28 2.32 8.29 -1.29
CA VAL A 28 1.61 9.03 -0.24
C VAL A 28 0.16 8.56 -0.18
N TRP A 29 -0.28 8.22 1.02
CA TRP A 29 -1.62 7.72 1.31
C TRP A 29 -2.29 8.65 2.32
N GLU A 30 -3.46 9.18 1.97
CA GLU A 30 -4.29 10.00 2.86
C GLU A 30 -5.39 9.15 3.49
N LEU A 31 -5.61 9.29 4.80
CA LEU A 31 -6.78 8.70 5.44
C LEU A 31 -8.08 9.25 4.84
N GLU A 32 -9.16 8.47 4.86
CA GLU A 32 -10.49 8.92 4.40
C GLU A 32 -11.01 10.18 5.09
N THR A 33 -10.53 10.44 6.31
CA THR A 33 -10.78 11.64 7.11
C THR A 33 -10.15 12.90 6.54
N ARG A 34 -9.22 12.76 5.57
CA ARG A 34 -8.50 13.85 4.88
C ARG A 34 -7.65 14.74 5.78
N ASP A 35 -7.27 14.23 6.94
CA ASP A 35 -6.58 14.95 7.99
C ASP A 35 -5.13 14.48 8.20
N THR A 36 -4.74 13.36 7.60
CA THR A 36 -3.47 12.67 7.87
C THR A 36 -2.95 12.02 6.60
N ARG A 37 -1.65 12.14 6.32
CA ARG A 37 -0.99 11.41 5.22
C ARG A 37 0.26 10.69 5.67
N PHE A 38 0.43 9.48 5.16
CA PHE A 38 1.61 8.66 5.35
C PHE A 38 2.35 8.46 4.03
N GLN A 39 3.68 8.59 4.05
CA GLN A 39 4.52 8.11 2.97
C GLN A 39 4.87 6.66 3.26
N LEU A 40 4.61 5.76 2.31
CA LEU A 40 5.01 4.37 2.35
C LEU A 40 6.11 4.11 1.33
N GLU A 41 7.03 3.22 1.67
CA GLU A 41 8.10 2.77 0.80
C GLU A 41 8.41 1.28 1.03
N LEU A 42 8.98 0.62 0.03
CA LEU A 42 9.55 -0.70 0.21
C LEU A 42 10.93 -0.57 0.88
N CYS A 43 11.20 -1.43 1.85
CA CYS A 43 12.42 -1.40 2.64
C CYS A 43 12.91 -2.81 2.99
N GLY A 44 14.04 -2.89 3.70
CA GLY A 44 14.63 -4.17 4.10
C GLY A 44 15.12 -4.97 2.91
N ASP A 45 14.50 -6.13 2.66
CA ASP A 45 14.79 -7.00 1.51
C ASP A 45 14.05 -6.60 0.23
N GLY A 46 13.34 -5.47 0.24
CA GLY A 46 12.53 -4.99 -0.88
C GLY A 46 11.10 -5.55 -0.92
N THR A 47 10.71 -6.38 0.07
CA THR A 47 9.33 -6.89 0.20
C THR A 47 8.60 -6.32 1.40
N GLN A 48 9.34 -5.75 2.35
CA GLN A 48 8.79 -5.18 3.58
C GLN A 48 8.35 -3.74 3.34
N VAL A 49 7.34 -3.28 4.09
CA VAL A 49 6.86 -1.89 4.01
C VAL A 49 7.35 -1.10 5.20
N CYS A 50 7.95 0.05 4.92
CA CYS A 50 8.25 1.10 5.87
C CYS A 50 7.37 2.31 5.57
N GLY A 51 7.20 3.18 6.56
CA GLY A 51 6.47 4.41 6.32
C GLY A 51 6.50 5.38 7.48
N GLN A 52 6.18 6.64 7.18
CA GLN A 52 6.23 7.74 8.13
C GLN A 52 5.06 8.70 7.93
N LEU A 53 4.70 9.42 8.99
CA LEU A 53 3.72 10.49 8.94
C LEU A 53 4.35 11.70 8.22
N VAL A 54 3.78 12.15 7.10
CA VAL A 54 4.36 13.24 6.28
C VAL A 54 3.51 14.50 6.23
N TRP A 55 2.25 14.41 6.63
CA TRP A 55 1.37 15.57 6.65
C TRP A 55 0.21 15.36 7.63
N LEU A 56 -0.23 16.46 8.24
CA LEU A 56 -1.42 16.59 9.06
C LEU A 56 -2.19 17.83 8.60
N SER A 57 -3.52 17.82 8.65
CA SER A 57 -4.32 19.03 8.43
C SER A 57 -4.10 20.05 9.55
N ASP A 58 -4.47 21.30 9.28
CA ASP A 58 -4.38 22.41 10.23
C ASP A 58 -5.51 22.41 11.29
N ASP A 59 -6.31 21.33 11.36
CA ASP A 59 -7.40 21.21 12.32
C ASP A 59 -6.88 21.22 13.78
N GLU A 60 -7.63 21.84 14.69
CA GLU A 60 -7.24 21.95 16.11
C GLU A 60 -6.94 20.58 16.73
N TYR A 61 -7.71 19.57 16.35
CA TYR A 61 -7.52 18.18 16.77
C TYR A 61 -6.13 17.65 16.45
N ASN A 62 -5.51 18.08 15.34
CA ASN A 62 -4.21 17.58 14.90
C ASN A 62 -3.01 18.27 15.56
N LYS A 63 -3.22 19.38 16.28
CA LYS A 63 -2.12 20.05 17.00
C LYS A 63 -1.43 19.13 18.00
N GLN A 64 -2.18 18.23 18.64
CA GLN A 64 -1.62 17.25 19.57
C GLN A 64 -0.72 16.20 18.87
N TYR A 65 -0.86 16.03 17.56
CA TYR A 65 -0.10 15.05 16.77
C TYR A 65 1.08 15.65 16.02
N GLN A 66 1.22 16.98 16.00
CA GLN A 66 2.36 17.67 15.38
C GLN A 66 3.74 17.13 15.83
N PRO A 67 3.97 16.74 17.09
CA PRO A 67 5.25 16.17 17.50
C PRO A 67 5.62 14.85 16.79
N TYR A 68 4.65 14.17 16.17
CA TYR A 68 4.86 12.92 15.43
C TYR A 68 5.03 13.14 13.92
N LEU A 69 4.97 14.39 13.44
CA LEU A 69 5.22 14.69 12.04
C LEU A 69 6.67 14.32 11.67
N ASN A 70 6.86 13.67 10.52
CA ASN A 70 8.13 13.12 10.04
C ASN A 70 8.73 12.02 10.93
N THR A 71 7.91 11.38 11.77
CA THR A 71 8.35 10.22 12.56
C THR A 71 7.96 8.89 11.90
N PRO A 72 8.79 7.83 12.02
CA PRO A 72 8.46 6.51 11.53
C PRO A 72 7.18 5.96 12.15
N MET A 73 6.26 5.53 11.29
CA MET A 73 4.98 4.92 11.67
C MET A 73 5.01 3.41 11.48
N ALA A 74 5.66 2.93 10.42
CA ALA A 74 5.84 1.51 10.13
C ALA A 74 7.34 1.23 9.95
N ASP A 75 7.87 0.25 10.69
CA ASP A 75 9.22 -0.29 10.50
C ASP A 75 9.11 -1.75 10.07
N ARG A 76 9.40 -2.02 8.80
CA ARG A 76 9.56 -3.37 8.24
C ARG A 76 8.35 -4.28 8.44
N LEU A 77 7.15 -3.80 8.10
CA LEU A 77 5.96 -4.65 8.02
C LEU A 77 6.21 -5.78 7.02
N ARG A 78 6.02 -7.02 7.45
CA ARG A 78 6.34 -8.21 6.65
C ARG A 78 5.16 -8.61 5.76
N PRO A 79 5.41 -9.12 4.55
CA PRO A 79 4.35 -9.72 3.74
C PRO A 79 3.58 -10.79 4.52
N ASP A 80 2.25 -10.73 4.47
CA ASP A 80 1.33 -11.65 5.15
C ASP A 80 0.18 -12.07 4.19
N GLY A 81 0.50 -12.12 2.89
CA GLY A 81 -0.42 -12.45 1.81
C GLY A 81 -0.25 -11.53 0.59
N ALA A 82 -1.03 -11.79 -0.46
CA ALA A 82 -1.04 -10.94 -1.64
C ALA A 82 -1.48 -9.51 -1.27
N ASN A 83 -0.67 -8.51 -1.63
CA ASN A 83 -0.92 -7.09 -1.37
C ASN A 83 -1.19 -6.78 0.11
N ARG A 84 -0.58 -7.53 1.03
CA ARG A 84 -0.85 -7.43 2.47
C ARG A 84 0.43 -7.52 3.29
N TRP A 85 0.57 -6.61 4.26
CA TRP A 85 1.72 -6.52 5.15
C TRP A 85 1.29 -6.37 6.60
N LYS A 86 2.03 -6.99 7.53
CA LYS A 86 1.70 -7.01 8.96
C LYS A 86 2.95 -6.82 9.83
N GLY A 87 2.78 -6.14 10.96
CA GLY A 87 3.86 -5.93 11.93
C GLY A 87 3.46 -5.01 13.07
N GLU A 88 4.45 -4.55 13.83
CA GLU A 88 4.28 -3.49 14.83
C GLU A 88 4.33 -2.13 14.14
N MET A 89 3.44 -1.22 14.54
CA MET A 89 3.37 0.15 14.04
C MET A 89 3.38 1.11 15.23
N GLN A 90 3.89 2.31 15.01
CA GLN A 90 3.91 3.42 15.94
C GLN A 90 3.00 4.51 15.41
N LEU A 91 1.82 4.67 16.00
CA LEU A 91 0.86 5.71 15.60
C LEU A 91 0.64 6.64 16.77
N PHE A 92 0.98 7.92 16.57
CA PHE A 92 0.72 8.99 17.54
C PHE A 92 1.25 8.69 18.95
N GLY A 93 2.44 8.08 19.03
CA GLY A 93 3.08 7.70 20.30
C GLY A 93 2.65 6.35 20.87
N HIS A 94 1.73 5.65 20.22
CA HIS A 94 1.26 4.33 20.64
C HIS A 94 1.82 3.22 19.75
N LYS A 95 2.29 2.15 20.40
CA LYS A 95 2.64 0.90 19.71
C LYS A 95 1.40 0.04 19.54
N LEU A 96 1.18 -0.46 18.32
CA LEU A 96 0.05 -1.32 18.00
C LEU A 96 0.43 -2.37 16.97
N ALA A 97 -0.28 -3.49 16.97
CA ALA A 97 -0.20 -4.44 15.87
C ALA A 97 -1.01 -3.88 14.71
N GLY A 98 -0.40 -3.80 13.53
CA GLY A 98 -1.08 -3.24 12.37
C GLY A 98 -0.94 -4.09 11.12
N THR A 99 -1.88 -3.88 10.20
CA THR A 99 -1.97 -4.57 8.92
C THR A 99 -2.32 -3.57 7.83
N LEU A 100 -1.50 -3.51 6.79
CA LEU A 100 -1.80 -2.82 5.54
C LEU A 100 -2.32 -3.83 4.53
N THR A 101 -3.42 -3.51 3.85
CA THR A 101 -3.93 -4.32 2.74
C THR A 101 -4.29 -3.41 1.58
N GLN A 102 -3.58 -3.54 0.46
CA GLN A 102 -3.84 -2.74 -0.73
C GLN A 102 -4.92 -3.41 -1.58
N ARG A 103 -6.04 -2.71 -1.75
CA ARG A 103 -7.23 -3.21 -2.45
C ARG A 103 -7.18 -2.90 -3.94
N SER A 104 -6.59 -1.77 -4.31
CA SER A 104 -6.36 -1.35 -5.69
C SER A 104 -5.11 -0.46 -5.79
N GLN A 105 -4.83 0.09 -6.97
CA GLN A 105 -3.72 1.03 -7.16
C GLN A 105 -3.80 2.24 -6.21
N ASP A 106 -5.02 2.73 -5.96
CA ASP A 106 -5.28 3.99 -5.25
C ASP A 106 -6.07 3.81 -3.95
N HIS A 107 -6.29 2.57 -3.51
CA HIS A 107 -7.06 2.25 -2.30
C HIS A 107 -6.36 1.21 -1.42
N MET A 108 -6.19 1.54 -0.15
CA MET A 108 -5.54 0.70 0.86
C MET A 108 -6.27 0.80 2.19
N THR A 109 -6.34 -0.30 2.94
CA THR A 109 -6.84 -0.30 4.32
C THR A 109 -5.68 -0.38 5.30
N LEU A 110 -5.72 0.43 6.36
CA LEU A 110 -4.85 0.34 7.53
C LEU A 110 -5.68 -0.14 8.72
N GLN A 111 -5.41 -1.36 9.17
CA GLN A 111 -6.01 -1.90 10.39
C GLN A 111 -5.01 -1.81 11.53
N GLY A 112 -5.38 -1.13 12.62
CA GLY A 112 -4.61 -1.08 13.86
C GLY A 112 -5.36 -1.77 15.00
N CYS A 113 -4.68 -2.62 15.77
CA CYS A 113 -5.25 -3.34 16.92
C CYS A 113 -4.47 -3.04 18.20
N ALA A 114 -5.15 -2.44 19.18
CA ALA A 114 -4.62 -2.20 20.51
C ALA A 114 -4.98 -3.36 21.46
N PHE A 115 -4.01 -3.80 22.26
CA PHE A 115 -4.15 -4.88 23.26
C PHE A 115 -4.79 -6.18 22.74
N LEU A 116 -4.65 -6.48 21.44
CA LEU A 116 -5.22 -7.64 20.75
C LEU A 116 -6.76 -7.74 20.72
N VAL A 117 -7.49 -6.78 21.31
CA VAL A 117 -8.96 -6.84 21.45
C VAL A 117 -9.66 -5.72 20.69
N VAL A 118 -9.06 -4.52 20.64
CA VAL A 118 -9.68 -3.34 20.03
C VAL A 118 -9.02 -3.04 18.70
N CYS A 119 -9.65 -3.46 17.60
CA CYS A 119 -9.20 -3.18 16.25
C CYS A 119 -10.04 -2.08 15.60
N LYS A 120 -9.36 -1.18 14.89
CA LYS A 120 -9.96 -0.17 14.02
C LYS A 120 -9.34 -0.28 12.63
N THR A 121 -10.18 -0.11 11.62
CA THR A 121 -9.76 -0.08 10.22
C THR A 121 -10.02 1.31 9.68
N TYR A 122 -9.04 1.85 8.98
CA TYR A 122 -9.09 3.13 8.30
C TYR A 122 -8.91 2.89 6.81
N GLU A 123 -9.74 3.55 6.02
CA GLU A 123 -9.57 3.60 4.57
C GLU A 123 -8.53 4.67 4.23
N MET A 124 -7.69 4.37 3.23
CA MET A 124 -6.66 5.28 2.73
C MET A 124 -6.68 5.34 1.21
N TYR A 125 -6.46 6.53 0.69
CA TYR A 125 -6.46 6.82 -0.74
C TYR A 125 -5.15 7.46 -1.17
N ARG A 126 -4.67 7.08 -2.36
CA ARG A 126 -3.42 7.63 -2.92
C ARG A 126 -3.57 9.13 -3.21
N LYS A 127 -2.48 9.88 -3.00
CA LYS A 127 -2.37 11.32 -3.29
C LYS A 127 -1.40 11.65 -4.40
#